data_AF-A0A8S2A749-F1
#
_entry.id   AF-A0A8S2A749-F1
#
_cell.length_a   1.000
_cell.length_b   1.000
_cell.length_c   1.000
_cell.angle_alpha   90.00
_cell.angle_beta   90.00
_cell.angle_gamma   90.00
#
_symmetry.space_group_name_H-M   'P 1'
#
loop_
_entity.id
_entity.type
_entity.pdbx_description
1 polymer ?
#
loop_
_entity_poly.entity_id
_entity_poly.type
_entity_poly.pdbx_seq_one_letter_code
_entity_poly.pdbx_strand_id
1 'polypeptide(L)'
;MTSRLWLVMIGTFAVIVGAQKQEGFISLDCGLPSGESPYDNQVNGLTFTSDSNFIQTGKIGEVQKDADKGFLRQYTTMRYFPEGKRNCYSLDVKRGTNYLIIVTFVYGNYDGRNLEPNFDIYLGTDKWTRIDLEGTPYGTRQEIIHKVQTNSLDICLVKTGITVPLISAIELRPQRNDTYVTHSGSLRMSFREYLTNTTGQIRYPDDIHDRVWFSWFDDPYYKEVTTSLSINNSDTYDIPKTVLKSAATPRNATEPLFINWTPRPSNAQVYFYLHFAEIQTLEANETREFDIIFGENFNHSGFRPLKLQLSTVYTDAPVQCDSGGCSLQLVRTSKSTLPPLINAIEAYTVMEFSQLETSLSDVSAIKNIKATYQLSKISWQGDPCLPQDLGWENLRCTYANVSTPPRITSL
;
A
#
# COMPACT_ATOMS: atom_id res chain seq x y z
N MET A 1 5.04 -71.95 -7.78
CA MET A 1 5.68 -70.62 -7.78
C MET A 1 5.11 -69.80 -8.92
N THR A 2 4.17 -68.91 -8.64
CA THR A 2 3.74 -67.83 -9.56
C THR A 2 3.22 -66.69 -8.70
N SER A 3 4.13 -65.80 -8.31
CA SER A 3 3.81 -64.54 -7.63
C SER A 3 3.20 -63.58 -8.65
N ARG A 4 1.98 -63.10 -8.42
CA ARG A 4 1.40 -61.95 -9.14
C ARG A 4 1.46 -60.75 -8.21
N LEU A 5 2.42 -59.86 -8.46
CA LEU A 5 2.50 -58.54 -7.86
C LEU A 5 1.33 -57.68 -8.38
N TRP A 6 0.51 -57.15 -7.49
CA TRP A 6 -0.40 -56.05 -7.78
C TRP A 6 0.34 -54.73 -7.49
N LEU A 7 0.61 -53.93 -8.52
CA LEU A 7 1.04 -52.54 -8.34
C LEU A 7 -0.19 -51.69 -7.96
N VAL A 8 -0.17 -51.14 -6.75
CA VAL A 8 -1.08 -50.06 -6.34
C VAL A 8 -0.47 -48.75 -6.81
N MET A 9 -1.08 -48.13 -7.82
CA MET A 9 -0.79 -46.74 -8.23
C MET A 9 -1.36 -45.80 -7.17
N ILE A 10 -0.51 -45.26 -6.30
CA ILE A 10 -0.85 -44.14 -5.44
C ILE A 10 -0.82 -42.89 -6.32
N GLY A 11 -1.98 -42.46 -6.81
CA GLY A 11 -2.14 -41.17 -7.46
C GLY A 11 -1.96 -40.06 -6.43
N THR A 12 -0.82 -39.38 -6.47
CA THR A 12 -0.64 -38.09 -5.80
C THR A 12 -1.61 -37.08 -6.42
N PHE A 13 -2.69 -36.77 -5.71
CA PHE A 13 -3.45 -35.56 -5.97
C PHE A 13 -2.55 -34.37 -5.60
N ALA A 14 -1.77 -33.89 -6.57
CA ALA A 14 -1.29 -32.52 -6.54
C ALA A 14 -2.55 -31.65 -6.63
N VAL A 15 -2.98 -31.11 -5.48
CA VAL A 15 -3.87 -29.96 -5.48
C VAL A 15 -3.05 -28.85 -6.13
N ILE A 16 -3.26 -28.67 -7.44
CA ILE A 16 -2.89 -27.43 -8.12
C ILE A 16 -3.80 -26.40 -7.45
N VAL A 17 -3.30 -25.77 -6.40
CA VAL A 17 -3.83 -24.49 -5.92
C VAL A 17 -3.71 -23.61 -7.14
N GLY A 18 -4.83 -23.42 -7.84
CA GLY A 18 -4.85 -22.60 -9.05
C GLY A 18 -4.22 -21.28 -8.67
N ALA A 19 -3.13 -20.90 -9.35
CA ALA A 19 -2.56 -19.58 -9.23
C ALA A 19 -3.71 -18.59 -9.38
N GLN A 20 -4.15 -18.00 -8.26
CA GLN A 20 -5.09 -16.89 -8.30
C GLN A 20 -4.42 -15.85 -9.19
N LYS A 21 -5.11 -15.49 -10.27
CA LYS A 21 -4.48 -14.77 -11.37
C LYS A 21 -3.91 -13.46 -10.84
N GLN A 22 -2.58 -13.31 -10.87
CA GLN A 22 -1.85 -12.05 -10.66
C GLN A 22 -2.06 -11.09 -11.85
N GLU A 23 -3.28 -11.04 -12.39
CA GLU A 23 -3.59 -10.38 -13.64
C GLU A 23 -3.42 -8.86 -13.47
N GLY A 24 -2.44 -8.31 -14.18
CA GLY A 24 -2.10 -6.90 -14.11
C GLY A 24 -1.29 -6.48 -12.88
N PHE A 25 -0.81 -7.43 -12.05
CA PHE A 25 0.13 -7.11 -10.98
C PHE A 25 1.48 -6.73 -11.59
N ILE A 26 2.10 -5.69 -11.02
CA ILE A 26 3.49 -5.32 -11.32
C ILE A 26 4.27 -5.44 -10.02
N SER A 27 5.31 -6.26 -10.01
CA SER A 27 6.22 -6.41 -8.86
C SER A 27 7.65 -6.33 -9.36
N LEU A 28 8.31 -5.24 -9.00
CA LEU A 28 9.69 -4.96 -9.38
C LEU A 28 10.59 -5.13 -8.16
N ASP A 29 11.63 -5.96 -8.33
CA ASP A 29 12.78 -6.01 -7.45
C ASP A 29 13.78 -4.96 -7.95
N CYS A 30 13.82 -3.84 -7.25
CA CYS A 30 14.68 -2.72 -7.60
C CYS A 30 16.09 -3.05 -7.17
N GLY A 31 16.89 -3.66 -8.05
CA GLY A 31 18.18 -4.23 -7.67
C GLY A 31 18.46 -5.56 -8.34
N LEU A 32 17.42 -6.23 -8.85
CA LEU A 32 17.57 -7.41 -9.68
C LEU A 32 18.21 -7.03 -11.03
N PRO A 33 19.37 -7.61 -11.42
CA PRO A 33 20.01 -7.31 -12.69
C PRO A 33 19.13 -7.64 -13.91
N SER A 34 19.29 -6.90 -15.01
CA SER A 34 18.49 -7.11 -16.24
C SER A 34 18.66 -8.49 -16.90
N GLY A 35 19.76 -9.19 -16.60
CA GLY A 35 20.03 -10.54 -17.10
C GLY A 35 19.47 -11.66 -16.23
N GLU A 36 18.92 -11.34 -15.05
CA GLU A 36 18.31 -12.36 -14.18
C GLU A 36 16.87 -12.64 -14.59
N SER A 37 16.51 -13.92 -14.55
CA SER A 37 15.14 -14.36 -14.79
C SER A 37 14.20 -13.89 -13.67
N PRO A 38 12.92 -13.63 -14.00
CA PRO A 38 11.88 -13.48 -12.99
C PRO A 38 11.86 -14.63 -12.00
N TYR A 39 11.44 -14.36 -10.77
CA TYR A 39 11.36 -15.37 -9.73
C TYR A 39 10.10 -15.22 -8.89
N ASP A 40 9.61 -16.33 -8.36
CA ASP A 40 8.51 -16.32 -7.40
C ASP A 40 9.07 -16.19 -5.99
N ASN A 41 8.56 -15.21 -5.25
CA ASN A 41 8.88 -15.06 -3.83
C ASN A 41 8.33 -16.27 -3.07
N GLN A 42 9.17 -16.90 -2.25
CA GLN A 42 8.82 -18.17 -1.58
C GLN A 42 7.76 -18.01 -0.48
N VAL A 43 7.56 -16.80 0.04
CA VAL A 43 6.67 -16.50 1.17
C VAL A 43 5.29 -16.10 0.66
N ASN A 44 5.23 -15.20 -0.32
CA ASN A 44 3.97 -14.72 -0.87
C ASN A 44 3.68 -15.24 -2.28
N GLY A 45 4.53 -16.04 -2.93
CA GLY A 45 4.24 -16.59 -4.26
C GLY A 45 4.07 -15.56 -5.39
N LEU A 46 4.39 -14.29 -5.15
CA LEU A 46 4.33 -13.24 -6.17
C LEU A 46 5.57 -13.31 -7.06
N THR A 47 5.37 -13.14 -8.37
CA THR A 47 6.48 -13.11 -9.32
C THR A 47 7.10 -11.71 -9.35
N PHE A 48 8.37 -11.61 -8.99
CA PHE A 48 9.16 -10.38 -9.08
C PHE A 48 10.01 -10.38 -10.36
N THR A 49 10.16 -9.20 -10.95
CA THR A 49 10.93 -8.96 -12.18
C THR A 49 11.93 -7.83 -11.99
N SER A 50 12.91 -7.72 -12.90
CA SER A 50 13.89 -6.64 -12.83
C SER A 50 13.26 -5.29 -13.13
N ASP A 51 13.67 -4.29 -12.36
CA ASP A 51 13.25 -2.90 -12.54
C ASP A 51 13.95 -2.19 -13.72
N SER A 52 14.98 -2.82 -14.31
CA SER A 52 15.93 -2.18 -15.25
C SER A 52 15.29 -1.61 -16.51
N ASN A 53 14.16 -2.14 -16.97
CA ASN A 53 13.46 -1.64 -18.17
C ASN A 53 12.63 -0.37 -17.90
N PHE A 54 12.41 -0.02 -16.62
CA PHE A 54 11.54 1.06 -16.22
C PHE A 54 12.31 2.30 -15.74
N ILE A 55 13.65 2.23 -15.66
CA ILE A 55 14.51 3.28 -15.10
C ILE A 55 15.73 3.51 -16.00
N GLN A 56 16.17 4.76 -16.16
CA GLN A 56 17.30 5.11 -17.02
C GLN A 56 18.66 5.05 -16.28
N THR A 57 18.67 5.30 -14.97
CA THR A 57 19.87 5.56 -14.18
C THR A 57 19.88 4.74 -12.90
N GLY A 58 20.92 4.95 -12.08
CA GLY A 58 21.08 4.29 -10.78
C GLY A 58 21.98 3.08 -10.86
N LYS A 59 22.42 2.64 -9.68
CA LYS A 59 23.33 1.52 -9.47
C LYS A 59 22.67 0.51 -8.54
N ILE A 60 23.07 -0.74 -8.65
CA ILE A 60 22.59 -1.82 -7.77
C ILE A 60 23.46 -1.84 -6.51
N GLY A 61 22.81 -1.90 -5.36
CA GLY A 61 23.41 -2.14 -4.06
C GLY A 61 22.84 -3.42 -3.44
N GLU A 62 23.57 -3.96 -2.46
CA GLU A 62 23.16 -5.14 -1.69
C GLU A 62 23.25 -4.80 -0.21
N VAL A 63 22.28 -5.27 0.57
CA VAL A 63 22.26 -5.11 2.02
C VAL A 63 23.48 -5.83 2.59
N GLN A 64 24.17 -5.20 3.55
CA GLN A 64 25.27 -5.87 4.24
C GLN A 64 24.77 -7.11 4.98
N LYS A 65 25.56 -8.19 4.98
CA LYS A 65 25.19 -9.46 5.63
C LYS A 65 24.80 -9.30 7.10
N ASP A 66 25.54 -8.48 7.85
CA ASP A 66 25.23 -8.23 9.27
C ASP A 66 23.96 -7.37 9.47
N ALA A 67 23.54 -6.67 8.42
CA ALA A 67 22.29 -5.93 8.36
C ALA A 67 21.14 -6.74 7.74
N ASP A 68 21.39 -7.91 7.15
CA ASP A 68 20.36 -8.81 6.66
C ASP A 68 19.69 -9.50 7.84
N LYS A 69 18.51 -8.98 8.18
CA LYS A 69 17.71 -9.45 9.33
C LYS A 69 16.66 -10.48 8.90
N GLY A 70 16.97 -11.30 7.91
CA GLY A 70 16.02 -12.25 7.32
C GLY A 70 15.05 -11.55 6.37
N PHE A 71 15.55 -10.60 5.59
CA PHE A 71 14.73 -9.91 4.61
C PHE A 71 14.25 -10.86 3.51
N LEU A 72 13.08 -10.56 2.95
CA LEU A 72 12.65 -11.23 1.72
C LEU A 72 13.60 -10.85 0.58
N ARG A 73 13.74 -11.73 -0.43
CA ARG A 73 14.69 -11.56 -1.54
C ARG A 73 14.62 -10.17 -2.20
N GLN A 74 13.43 -9.64 -2.45
CA GLN A 74 13.26 -8.32 -3.08
C GLN A 74 13.70 -7.14 -2.20
N TYR A 75 14.10 -7.39 -0.95
CA TYR A 75 14.55 -6.38 0.00
C TYR A 75 16.04 -6.56 0.36
N THR A 76 16.71 -7.60 -0.15
CA THR A 76 18.16 -7.79 0.04
C THR A 76 18.98 -6.98 -0.95
N THR A 77 18.35 -6.55 -2.05
CA THR A 77 18.93 -5.66 -3.07
C THR A 77 18.18 -4.35 -3.15
N MET A 78 18.85 -3.31 -3.66
CA MET A 78 18.27 -1.99 -3.90
C MET A 78 18.85 -1.37 -5.16
N ARG A 79 18.12 -0.43 -5.76
CA ARG A 79 18.67 0.53 -6.71
C ARG A 79 18.88 1.86 -5.99
N TYR A 80 20.09 2.41 -6.07
CA TYR A 80 20.45 3.70 -5.48
C TYR A 80 20.91 4.70 -6.55
N PHE A 81 20.73 5.99 -6.27
CA PHE A 81 20.87 7.06 -7.27
C PHE A 81 21.90 8.12 -6.83
N PRO A 82 23.20 7.86 -7.02
CA PRO A 82 24.25 8.80 -6.60
C PRO A 82 24.30 10.06 -7.48
N GLU A 83 23.76 9.96 -8.70
CA GLU A 83 23.77 11.00 -9.73
C GLU A 83 22.34 11.48 -10.02
N GLY A 84 22.24 12.75 -10.45
CA GLY A 84 20.96 13.39 -10.74
C GLY A 84 20.22 13.89 -9.50
N LYS A 85 19.47 14.98 -9.67
CA LYS A 85 18.57 15.50 -8.62
C LYS A 85 17.26 14.70 -8.57
N ARG A 86 16.79 14.19 -9.71
CA ARG A 86 15.56 13.43 -9.88
C ARG A 86 15.82 12.21 -10.75
N ASN A 87 15.35 11.04 -10.30
CA ASN A 87 15.41 9.79 -11.05
C ASN A 87 14.04 9.13 -11.01
N CYS A 88 13.50 8.73 -12.15
CA CYS A 88 12.09 8.37 -12.28
C CYS A 88 11.89 7.02 -12.96
N TYR A 89 11.12 6.16 -12.31
CA TYR A 89 10.53 4.99 -12.93
C TYR A 89 9.37 5.43 -13.80
N SER A 90 9.27 4.92 -15.03
CA SER A 90 8.13 5.11 -15.94
C SER A 90 7.46 3.75 -16.11
N LEU A 91 6.27 3.58 -15.52
CA LEU A 91 5.58 2.30 -15.44
C LEU A 91 4.38 2.28 -16.40
N ASP A 92 4.24 1.21 -17.17
CA ASP A 92 3.07 1.01 -18.03
C ASP A 92 1.85 0.63 -17.19
N VAL A 93 0.81 1.46 -17.26
CA VAL A 93 -0.44 1.30 -16.48
C VAL A 93 -1.66 1.52 -17.36
N LYS A 94 -2.84 1.10 -16.88
CA LYS A 94 -4.09 1.33 -17.60
C LYS A 94 -4.76 2.61 -17.11
N ARG A 95 -4.94 3.58 -18.01
CA ARG A 95 -5.68 4.82 -17.74
C ARG A 95 -7.04 4.55 -17.11
N GLY A 96 -7.35 5.30 -16.06
CA GLY A 96 -8.63 5.26 -15.35
C GLY A 96 -8.76 4.14 -14.32
N THR A 97 -7.76 3.28 -14.19
CA THR A 97 -7.71 2.22 -13.16
C THR A 97 -7.20 2.81 -11.84
N ASN A 98 -7.80 2.37 -10.73
CA ASN A 98 -7.23 2.59 -9.40
C ASN A 98 -6.13 1.55 -9.16
N TYR A 99 -4.95 2.00 -8.74
CA TYR A 99 -3.88 1.11 -8.31
C TYR A 99 -3.60 1.30 -6.83
N LEU A 100 -3.51 0.20 -6.10
CA LEU A 100 -2.77 0.16 -4.84
C LEU A 100 -1.29 0.13 -5.19
N ILE A 101 -0.55 1.15 -4.79
CA ILE A 101 0.87 1.34 -5.10
C ILE A 101 1.63 1.24 -3.78
N ILE A 102 2.57 0.31 -3.71
CA ILE A 102 3.45 0.10 -2.57
C ILE A 102 4.89 0.30 -3.05
N VAL A 103 5.64 1.13 -2.33
CA VAL A 103 7.08 1.32 -2.54
C VAL A 103 7.82 1.04 -1.24
N THR A 104 8.89 0.25 -1.31
CA THR A 104 9.66 -0.20 -0.14
C THR A 104 11.11 0.26 -0.23
N PHE A 105 11.66 0.67 0.91
CA PHE A 105 12.99 1.26 1.04
C PHE A 105 13.77 0.57 2.16
N VAL A 106 14.78 -0.20 1.80
CA VAL A 106 15.71 -0.84 2.75
C VAL A 106 17.12 -0.35 2.45
N TYR A 107 17.71 0.39 3.39
CA TYR A 107 19.08 0.91 3.24
C TYR A 107 20.13 -0.18 3.46
N GLY A 108 19.98 -0.98 4.53
CA GLY A 108 20.85 -2.13 4.81
C GLY A 108 22.35 -1.82 4.85
N ASN A 109 22.72 -0.56 5.05
CA ASN A 109 24.11 -0.07 5.03
C ASN A 109 24.92 -0.49 3.79
N TYR A 110 24.29 -0.56 2.62
CA TYR A 110 24.89 -1.09 1.38
C TYR A 110 26.25 -0.46 0.99
N ASP A 111 26.52 0.77 1.42
CA ASP A 111 27.75 1.53 1.13
C ASP A 111 28.74 1.60 2.30
N GLY A 112 28.43 0.99 3.44
CA GLY A 112 29.27 0.97 4.64
C GLY A 112 29.42 2.30 5.37
N ARG A 113 28.65 3.34 5.02
CA ARG A 113 28.79 4.68 5.61
C ARG A 113 27.99 4.89 6.88
N ASN A 114 27.03 4.01 7.14
CA ASN A 114 26.06 4.11 8.22
C ASN A 114 25.42 5.50 8.29
N LEU A 115 24.99 6.00 7.12
CA LEU A 115 24.33 7.29 6.96
C LEU A 115 22.98 7.07 6.29
N GLU A 116 21.93 6.99 7.11
CA GLU A 116 20.57 6.70 6.67
C GLU A 116 20.06 7.76 5.67
N PRO A 117 19.55 7.35 4.50
CA PRO A 117 19.07 8.28 3.50
C PRO A 117 17.81 9.06 3.86
N ASN A 118 17.74 10.28 3.36
CA ASN A 118 16.55 11.13 3.37
C ASN A 118 16.35 11.82 2.01
N PHE A 119 15.15 11.67 1.46
CA PHE A 119 14.82 12.16 0.12
C PHE A 119 13.31 12.25 -0.03
N ASP A 120 12.85 12.90 -1.09
CA ASP A 120 11.42 12.97 -1.39
C ASP A 120 11.06 11.96 -2.48
N ILE A 121 9.84 11.44 -2.41
CA ILE A 121 9.23 10.69 -3.50
C ILE A 121 8.04 11.44 -4.07
N TYR A 122 7.90 11.35 -5.39
CA TYR A 122 6.86 11.99 -6.17
C TYR A 122 6.09 10.94 -6.95
N LEU A 123 4.79 11.17 -7.09
CA LEU A 123 3.92 10.41 -7.98
C LEU A 123 3.49 11.35 -9.10
N GLY A 124 3.97 11.08 -10.32
CA GLY A 124 3.91 12.04 -11.41
C GLY A 124 4.65 13.34 -11.06
N THR A 125 3.94 14.46 -11.14
CA THR A 125 4.45 15.81 -10.85
C THR A 125 4.37 16.21 -9.38
N ASP A 126 3.55 15.52 -8.59
CA ASP A 126 3.25 15.93 -7.23
C ASP A 126 4.07 15.16 -6.20
N LYS A 127 4.50 15.87 -5.15
CA LYS A 127 5.20 15.27 -4.03
C LYS A 127 4.24 14.34 -3.29
N TRP A 128 4.62 13.07 -3.17
CA TRP A 128 3.86 12.10 -2.40
C TRP A 128 4.24 12.16 -0.91
N THR A 129 5.52 11.97 -0.59
CA THR A 129 6.00 12.07 0.80
C THR A 129 7.52 12.20 0.86
N ARG A 130 8.03 12.58 2.04
CA ARG A 130 9.45 12.44 2.38
C ARG A 130 9.70 11.03 2.90
N ILE A 131 10.78 10.42 2.44
CA ILE A 131 11.37 9.21 3.00
C ILE A 131 12.48 9.63 3.94
N ASP A 132 12.41 9.13 5.16
CA ASP A 132 13.44 9.29 6.18
C ASP A 132 13.73 7.91 6.76
N LEU A 133 14.95 7.43 6.53
CA LEU A 133 15.35 6.09 6.96
C LEU A 133 16.01 6.09 8.33
N GLU A 134 16.21 7.25 8.96
CA GLU A 134 16.77 7.36 10.30
C GLU A 134 15.94 6.53 11.30
N GLY A 135 16.60 5.65 12.06
CA GLY A 135 15.93 4.79 13.04
C GLY A 135 15.03 3.69 12.45
N THR A 136 15.08 3.42 11.13
CA THR A 136 14.29 2.37 10.48
C THR A 136 15.16 1.19 9.98
N PRO A 137 15.71 0.37 10.89
CA PRO A 137 16.67 -0.68 10.51
C PRO A 137 16.05 -1.82 9.69
N TYR A 138 14.72 -1.92 9.65
CA TYR A 138 13.98 -2.88 8.81
C TYR A 138 13.43 -2.22 7.52
N GLY A 139 13.81 -0.97 7.27
CA GLY A 139 13.29 -0.16 6.18
C GLY A 139 11.93 0.47 6.48
N THR A 140 11.41 1.16 5.48
CA THR A 140 10.07 1.76 5.48
C THR A 140 9.36 1.47 4.17
N ARG A 141 8.03 1.51 4.19
CA ARG A 141 7.20 1.41 3.00
C ARG A 141 6.19 2.53 2.97
N GLN A 142 5.78 2.92 1.76
CA GLN A 142 4.69 3.86 1.55
C GLN A 142 3.64 3.21 0.67
N GLU A 143 2.37 3.45 1.00
CA GLU A 143 1.22 2.90 0.28
C GLU A 143 0.23 4.02 -0.07
N ILE A 144 -0.26 4.00 -1.30
CA ILE A 144 -1.30 4.91 -1.78
C ILE A 144 -2.22 4.17 -2.76
N ILE A 145 -3.52 4.47 -2.70
CA ILE A 145 -4.46 4.11 -3.76
C ILE A 145 -4.64 5.35 -4.64
N HIS A 146 -4.28 5.22 -5.91
CA HIS A 146 -4.28 6.33 -6.86
C HIS A 146 -4.94 5.93 -8.18
N LYS A 147 -5.80 6.83 -8.70
CA LYS A 147 -6.42 6.68 -10.02
C LYS A 147 -5.54 7.29 -11.09
N VAL A 148 -4.92 6.45 -11.92
CA VAL A 148 -4.01 6.93 -12.96
C VAL A 148 -4.77 7.62 -14.09
N GLN A 149 -4.26 8.76 -14.56
CA GLN A 149 -4.92 9.59 -15.57
C GLN A 149 -4.43 9.34 -17.00
N THR A 150 -3.29 8.68 -17.15
CA THR A 150 -2.67 8.33 -18.44
C THR A 150 -2.31 6.83 -18.46
N ASN A 151 -1.70 6.35 -19.55
CA ASN A 151 -1.22 4.97 -19.66
C ASN A 151 0.21 4.78 -19.12
N SER A 152 0.78 5.81 -18.48
CA SER A 152 2.08 5.76 -17.83
C SER A 152 1.94 6.32 -16.42
N LEU A 153 2.70 5.79 -15.48
CA LEU A 153 2.81 6.34 -14.14
C LEU A 153 4.27 6.53 -13.80
N ASP A 154 4.63 7.77 -13.47
CA ASP A 154 5.98 8.08 -13.05
C ASP A 154 6.09 8.02 -11.52
N ILE A 155 7.07 7.27 -11.00
CA ILE A 155 7.46 7.28 -9.58
C ILE A 155 8.89 7.83 -9.51
N CYS A 156 9.04 9.04 -8.97
CA CYS A 156 10.31 9.75 -8.97
C CYS A 156 10.91 9.87 -7.57
N LEU A 157 12.20 9.58 -7.45
CA LEU A 157 13.01 9.82 -6.28
C LEU A 157 13.78 11.13 -6.46
N VAL A 158 13.65 12.04 -5.50
CA VAL A 158 14.21 13.39 -5.56
C VAL A 158 15.16 13.62 -4.40
N LYS A 159 16.43 13.85 -4.73
CA LYS A 159 17.49 14.14 -3.76
C LYS A 159 17.28 15.53 -3.15
N THR A 160 17.11 15.58 -1.82
CA THR A 160 16.89 16.83 -1.08
C THR A 160 18.11 17.29 -0.25
N GLY A 161 19.12 16.44 -0.11
CA GLY A 161 20.28 16.70 0.74
C GLY A 161 21.53 15.98 0.25
N ILE A 162 22.42 15.66 1.18
CA ILE A 162 23.70 15.01 0.87
C ILE A 162 23.56 13.49 0.66
N THR A 163 22.52 12.90 1.24
CA THR A 163 22.28 11.45 1.20
C THR A 163 21.80 10.99 -0.19
N VAL A 164 21.88 9.68 -0.42
CA VAL A 164 21.65 9.08 -1.73
C VAL A 164 20.27 8.41 -1.74
N PRO A 165 19.34 8.82 -2.63
CA PRO A 165 18.05 8.14 -2.76
C PRO A 165 18.22 6.68 -3.17
N LEU A 166 17.36 5.82 -2.67
CA LEU A 166 17.31 4.39 -3.01
C LEU A 166 15.88 3.89 -3.04
N ILE A 167 15.65 2.73 -3.64
CA ILE A 167 14.38 1.97 -3.57
C ILE A 167 14.68 0.48 -3.73
N SER A 168 13.93 -0.35 -2.99
CA SER A 168 14.12 -1.81 -2.95
C SER A 168 13.03 -2.54 -3.73
N ALA A 169 11.77 -2.08 -3.65
CA ALA A 169 10.69 -2.68 -4.42
C ALA A 169 9.63 -1.67 -4.84
N ILE A 170 9.02 -1.91 -6.00
CA ILE A 170 7.83 -1.22 -6.50
C ILE A 170 6.76 -2.27 -6.81
N GLU A 171 5.60 -2.12 -6.20
CA GLU A 171 4.48 -3.07 -6.32
C GLU A 171 3.19 -2.33 -6.66
N LEU A 172 2.55 -2.67 -7.78
CA LEU A 172 1.25 -2.11 -8.19
C LEU A 172 0.22 -3.23 -8.28
N ARG A 173 -0.96 -3.00 -7.70
CA ARG A 173 -2.11 -3.91 -7.74
C ARG A 173 -3.32 -3.17 -8.30
N PRO A 174 -3.83 -3.54 -9.48
CA PRO A 174 -5.05 -2.96 -10.01
C PRO A 174 -6.21 -3.30 -9.07
N GLN A 175 -6.94 -2.28 -8.66
CA GLN A 175 -8.10 -2.39 -7.79
C GLN A 175 -9.39 -2.40 -8.63
N ARG A 176 -10.45 -2.90 -8.01
CA ARG A 176 -11.78 -2.79 -8.59
C ARG A 176 -12.23 -1.32 -8.58
N ASN A 177 -13.14 -0.97 -9.48
CA ASN A 177 -13.64 0.40 -9.57
C ASN A 177 -14.69 0.73 -8.51
N ASP A 178 -15.26 -0.28 -7.85
CA ASP A 178 -16.28 -0.19 -6.80
C ASP A 178 -15.71 -0.25 -5.37
N THR A 179 -14.39 -0.34 -5.21
CA THR A 179 -13.71 -0.32 -3.91
C THR A 179 -12.90 0.95 -3.72
N TYR A 180 -12.80 1.39 -2.46
CA TYR A 180 -12.01 2.56 -2.05
C TYR A 180 -12.31 3.82 -2.89
N VAL A 181 -13.59 4.04 -3.22
CA VAL A 181 -14.04 5.18 -4.02
C VAL A 181 -13.89 6.46 -3.20
N THR A 182 -13.15 7.43 -3.74
CA THR A 182 -12.98 8.76 -3.14
C THR A 182 -13.63 9.84 -3.98
N HIS A 183 -14.21 10.84 -3.33
CA HIS A 183 -14.76 12.04 -3.98
C HIS A 183 -13.69 12.85 -4.72
N SER A 184 -12.48 12.93 -4.17
CA SER A 184 -11.33 13.65 -4.73
C SER A 184 -10.02 13.05 -4.25
N GLY A 185 -8.92 13.44 -4.91
CA GLY A 185 -7.58 13.04 -4.52
C GLY A 185 -7.32 11.53 -4.57
N SER A 186 -6.23 11.16 -3.92
CA SER A 186 -5.75 9.79 -3.72
C SER A 186 -5.87 9.41 -2.25
N LEU A 187 -5.83 8.12 -1.95
CA LEU A 187 -5.94 7.63 -0.57
C LEU A 187 -4.56 7.17 -0.10
N ARG A 188 -3.91 7.97 0.74
CA ARG A 188 -2.69 7.54 1.43
C ARG A 188 -3.09 6.67 2.62
N MET A 189 -2.49 5.50 2.75
CA MET A 189 -2.71 4.64 3.92
C MET A 189 -2.26 5.36 5.21
N SER A 190 -3.17 5.43 6.18
CA SER A 190 -2.83 5.73 7.58
C SER A 190 -2.40 4.45 8.27
N PHE A 191 -3.25 3.42 8.22
CA PHE A 191 -2.98 2.07 8.69
C PHE A 191 -3.98 1.07 8.07
N ARG A 192 -3.60 -0.21 8.07
CA ARG A 192 -4.43 -1.36 7.72
C ARG A 192 -4.12 -2.48 8.70
N GLU A 193 -5.06 -2.76 9.59
CA GLU A 193 -4.81 -3.57 10.77
C GLU A 193 -5.86 -4.65 10.95
N TYR A 194 -5.42 -5.81 11.43
CA TYR A 194 -6.30 -6.87 11.91
C TYR A 194 -6.01 -7.10 13.40
N LEU A 195 -7.08 -7.30 14.16
CA LEU A 195 -7.04 -7.21 15.61
C LEU A 195 -6.66 -8.56 16.21
N THR A 196 -5.40 -8.72 16.57
CA THR A 196 -4.83 -9.92 17.20
C THR A 196 -3.66 -9.56 18.10
N ASN A 197 -3.47 -10.29 19.20
CA ASN A 197 -2.31 -10.13 20.06
C ASN A 197 -1.02 -10.76 19.48
N THR A 198 -1.14 -11.52 18.40
CA THR A 198 -0.02 -12.23 17.80
C THR A 198 0.63 -11.37 16.73
N THR A 199 1.94 -11.19 16.79
CA THR A 199 2.67 -10.41 15.80
C THR A 199 2.67 -11.11 14.45
N GLY A 200 2.31 -10.38 13.40
CA GLY A 200 2.25 -10.96 12.07
C GLY A 200 1.82 -9.98 10.99
N GLN A 201 1.98 -10.44 9.76
CA GLN A 201 1.52 -9.75 8.57
C GLN A 201 0.73 -10.73 7.72
N ILE A 202 -0.43 -10.31 7.24
CA ILE A 202 -1.23 -11.06 6.27
C ILE A 202 -1.20 -10.30 4.94
N ARG A 203 -0.92 -11.01 3.85
CA ARG A 203 -0.98 -10.50 2.47
C ARG A 203 -1.26 -11.67 1.52
N TYR A 204 -0.98 -11.52 0.23
CA TYR A 204 -1.11 -12.62 -0.71
C TYR A 204 -0.29 -13.86 -0.24
N PRO A 205 -0.81 -15.09 -0.40
CA PRO A 205 -2.05 -15.47 -1.09
C PRO A 205 -3.33 -15.41 -0.25
N ASP A 206 -3.25 -15.09 1.04
CA ASP A 206 -4.45 -14.99 1.89
C ASP A 206 -5.31 -13.77 1.49
N ASP A 207 -4.68 -12.67 1.09
CA ASP A 207 -5.33 -11.53 0.46
C ASP A 207 -5.08 -11.52 -1.06
N ILE A 208 -6.13 -11.79 -1.83
CA ILE A 208 -6.07 -11.86 -3.29
C ILE A 208 -5.72 -10.51 -3.94
N HIS A 209 -5.96 -9.40 -3.24
CA HIS A 209 -5.63 -8.04 -3.68
C HIS A 209 -4.23 -7.62 -3.22
N ASP A 210 -3.51 -8.52 -2.53
CA ASP A 210 -2.18 -8.31 -1.96
C ASP A 210 -2.06 -7.05 -1.09
N ARG A 211 -3.16 -6.68 -0.42
CA ARG A 211 -3.12 -5.70 0.65
C ARG A 211 -2.33 -6.28 1.80
N VAL A 212 -1.57 -5.41 2.47
CA VAL A 212 -0.73 -5.81 3.58
C VAL A 212 -1.40 -5.41 4.90
N TRP A 213 -1.81 -6.40 5.68
CA TRP A 213 -2.48 -6.25 6.98
C TRP A 213 -1.49 -6.42 8.13
N PHE A 214 -1.49 -5.51 9.09
CA PHE A 214 -0.65 -5.55 10.28
C PHE A 214 -1.43 -6.00 11.50
N SER A 215 -0.84 -6.89 12.30
CA SER A 215 -1.39 -7.19 13.61
C SER A 215 -1.34 -5.93 14.49
N TRP A 216 -2.46 -5.56 15.10
CA TRP A 216 -2.47 -4.53 16.13
C TRP A 216 -3.33 -4.96 17.31
N PHE A 217 -2.87 -4.60 18.51
CA PHE A 217 -3.55 -4.90 19.76
C PHE A 217 -3.09 -3.97 20.88
N ASP A 218 -4.03 -3.51 21.70
CA ASP A 218 -3.75 -2.64 22.85
C ASP A 218 -3.98 -3.41 24.16
N ASP A 219 -2.91 -3.95 24.71
CA ASP A 219 -2.87 -4.60 26.03
C ASP A 219 -2.40 -3.57 27.08
N PRO A 220 -3.09 -3.38 28.23
CA PRO A 220 -4.05 -4.29 28.85
C PRO A 220 -5.54 -4.06 28.54
N TYR A 221 -5.90 -3.13 27.65
CA TYR A 221 -7.29 -2.66 27.55
C TYR A 221 -8.23 -3.65 26.84
N TYR A 222 -7.73 -4.39 25.85
CA TYR A 222 -8.52 -5.30 25.03
C TYR A 222 -8.21 -6.77 25.33
N LYS A 223 -9.19 -7.64 25.11
CA LYS A 223 -9.02 -9.10 25.06
C LYS A 223 -9.26 -9.58 23.64
N GLU A 224 -8.44 -10.53 23.22
CA GLU A 224 -8.58 -11.15 21.91
C GLU A 224 -9.68 -12.22 21.98
N VAL A 225 -10.46 -12.29 20.91
CA VAL A 225 -11.39 -13.36 20.64
C VAL A 225 -10.96 -14.02 19.34
N THR A 226 -10.96 -15.35 19.29
CA THR A 226 -10.59 -16.11 18.09
C THR A 226 -11.64 -17.15 17.74
N THR A 227 -11.65 -17.56 16.47
CA THR A 227 -12.48 -18.67 15.98
C THR A 227 -11.73 -19.54 14.98
N SER A 228 -12.03 -20.83 15.00
CA SER A 228 -11.59 -21.79 13.98
C SER A 228 -12.66 -22.04 12.89
N LEU A 229 -13.87 -21.48 13.08
CA LEU A 229 -14.98 -21.68 12.17
C LEU A 229 -14.78 -20.91 10.86
N SER A 230 -15.42 -21.38 9.79
CA SER A 230 -15.41 -20.69 8.50
C SER A 230 -16.27 -19.44 8.57
N ILE A 231 -15.72 -18.32 8.08
CA ILE A 231 -16.41 -17.03 7.98
C ILE A 231 -16.75 -16.80 6.51
N ASN A 232 -17.98 -16.37 6.24
CA ASN A 232 -18.38 -15.89 4.93
C ASN A 232 -17.84 -14.47 4.73
N ASN A 233 -16.82 -14.34 3.88
CA ASN A 233 -16.16 -13.07 3.55
C ASN A 233 -16.58 -12.50 2.18
N SER A 234 -17.75 -12.91 1.68
CA SER A 234 -18.25 -12.43 0.40
C SER A 234 -18.72 -10.98 0.51
N ASP A 235 -17.87 -10.04 0.10
CA ASP A 235 -18.20 -8.64 -0.10
C ASP A 235 -17.42 -8.07 -1.30
N THR A 236 -17.49 -6.76 -1.54
CA THR A 236 -16.75 -6.11 -2.62
C THR A 236 -15.26 -5.96 -2.32
N TYR A 237 -14.87 -5.99 -1.04
CA TYR A 237 -13.50 -5.77 -0.59
C TYR A 237 -12.70 -7.08 -0.48
N ASP A 238 -13.35 -8.25 -0.52
CA ASP A 238 -12.75 -9.58 -0.41
C ASP A 238 -11.76 -9.68 0.77
N ILE A 239 -12.20 -9.26 1.96
CA ILE A 239 -11.33 -9.28 3.14
C ILE A 239 -10.89 -10.73 3.44
N PRO A 240 -9.59 -10.99 3.72
CA PRO A 240 -9.11 -12.34 3.97
C PRO A 240 -9.82 -13.01 5.15
N LYS A 241 -10.14 -14.29 5.02
CA LYS A 241 -10.72 -15.05 6.15
C LYS A 241 -9.79 -15.09 7.37
N THR A 242 -8.49 -15.11 7.14
CA THR A 242 -7.46 -15.10 8.20
C THR A 242 -7.50 -13.82 9.01
N VAL A 243 -7.72 -12.67 8.37
CA VAL A 243 -7.93 -11.36 9.02
C VAL A 243 -9.18 -11.37 9.90
N LEU A 244 -10.24 -12.07 9.49
CA LEU A 244 -11.52 -12.09 10.23
C LEU A 244 -11.57 -13.10 11.38
N LYS A 245 -10.58 -14.00 11.51
CA LYS A 245 -10.58 -15.07 12.53
C LYS A 245 -10.32 -14.58 13.95
N SER A 246 -9.78 -13.38 14.11
CA SER A 246 -9.57 -12.73 15.39
C SER A 246 -10.36 -11.43 15.48
N ALA A 247 -10.60 -10.98 16.70
CA ALA A 247 -11.18 -9.69 17.00
C ALA A 247 -10.68 -9.15 18.34
N ALA A 248 -10.63 -7.83 18.47
CA ALA A 248 -10.47 -7.15 19.75
C ALA A 248 -11.83 -6.83 20.36
N THR A 249 -11.95 -6.96 21.67
CA THR A 249 -13.10 -6.51 22.44
C THR A 249 -12.64 -5.97 23.80
N PRO A 250 -13.28 -4.94 24.38
CA PRO A 250 -12.94 -4.42 25.70
C PRO A 250 -12.88 -5.51 26.78
N ARG A 251 -11.84 -5.46 27.64
CA ARG A 251 -11.77 -6.33 28.84
C ARG A 251 -12.87 -5.96 29.84
N ASN A 252 -13.05 -4.66 30.06
CA ASN A 252 -14.16 -4.15 30.84
C ASN A 252 -15.39 -4.00 29.94
N ALA A 253 -16.44 -4.76 30.22
CA ALA A 253 -17.62 -4.86 29.35
C ALA A 253 -18.44 -3.56 29.26
N THR A 254 -18.19 -2.59 30.15
CA THR A 254 -18.83 -1.27 30.16
C THR A 254 -18.04 -0.20 29.40
N GLU A 255 -16.76 -0.45 29.13
CA GLU A 255 -15.90 0.52 28.44
C GLU A 255 -16.10 0.47 26.92
N PRO A 256 -16.01 1.62 26.24
CA PRO A 256 -15.90 1.65 24.78
C PRO A 256 -14.61 1.00 24.27
N LEU A 257 -14.62 0.61 23.00
CA LEU A 257 -13.41 0.34 22.25
C LEU A 257 -12.99 1.61 21.51
N PHE A 258 -11.75 2.04 21.71
CA PHE A 258 -11.19 3.24 21.09
C PHE A 258 -10.15 2.90 20.02
N ILE A 259 -10.19 3.61 18.90
CA ILE A 259 -9.13 3.61 17.89
C ILE A 259 -8.79 5.06 17.58
N ASN A 260 -7.57 5.45 17.91
CA ASN A 260 -7.10 6.83 17.78
C ASN A 260 -5.91 6.90 16.84
N TRP A 261 -5.89 7.90 15.96
CA TRP A 261 -4.76 8.16 15.08
C TRP A 261 -4.70 9.63 14.66
N THR A 262 -3.55 10.05 14.14
CA THR A 262 -3.40 11.39 13.57
C THR A 262 -3.23 11.27 12.06
N PRO A 263 -4.07 11.94 11.25
CA PRO A 263 -3.91 11.92 9.81
C PRO A 263 -2.66 12.72 9.43
N ARG A 264 -2.19 12.53 8.20
CA ARG A 264 -1.09 13.32 7.66
C ARG A 264 -1.60 14.06 6.41
N PRO A 265 -1.38 15.38 6.27
CA PRO A 265 -1.17 16.32 7.37
C PRO A 265 -2.31 16.22 8.41
N SER A 266 -2.11 16.78 9.60
CA SER A 266 -3.03 16.62 10.74
C SER A 266 -4.45 17.16 10.51
N ASN A 267 -4.65 18.01 9.52
CA ASN A 267 -5.94 18.60 9.12
C ASN A 267 -6.56 17.93 7.89
N ALA A 268 -5.97 16.84 7.39
CA ALA A 268 -6.49 16.16 6.22
C ALA A 268 -7.71 15.30 6.58
N GLN A 269 -8.67 15.24 5.66
CA GLN A 269 -9.83 14.39 5.80
C GLN A 269 -9.44 12.92 5.65
N VAL A 270 -10.25 12.05 6.25
CA VAL A 270 -10.00 10.60 6.27
C VAL A 270 -11.19 9.82 5.75
N TYR A 271 -10.89 8.63 5.23
CA TYR A 271 -11.84 7.54 5.09
C TYR A 271 -11.44 6.43 6.05
N PHE A 272 -12.40 5.71 6.59
CA PHE A 272 -12.14 4.47 7.32
C PHE A 272 -13.12 3.37 6.92
N TYR A 273 -12.66 2.14 7.08
CA TYR A 273 -13.38 0.90 6.77
C TYR A 273 -13.25 -0.02 7.97
N LEU A 274 -14.37 -0.38 8.58
CA LEU A 274 -14.46 -1.20 9.78
C LEU A 274 -15.04 -2.55 9.41
N HIS A 275 -14.28 -3.61 9.62
CA HIS A 275 -14.67 -4.96 9.24
C HIS A 275 -15.05 -5.76 10.48
N PHE A 276 -16.27 -6.29 10.45
CA PHE A 276 -16.88 -7.01 11.56
C PHE A 276 -17.42 -8.36 11.12
N ALA A 277 -17.24 -9.36 11.98
CA ALA A 277 -17.95 -10.63 11.98
C ALA A 277 -18.15 -11.05 13.44
N GLU A 278 -19.37 -11.45 13.84
CA GLU A 278 -19.58 -12.07 15.15
C GLU A 278 -19.00 -13.48 15.12
N ILE A 279 -17.84 -13.64 15.75
CA ILE A 279 -17.06 -14.88 15.79
C ILE A 279 -17.24 -15.67 17.09
N GLN A 280 -17.92 -15.11 18.09
CA GLN A 280 -18.34 -15.83 19.29
C GLN A 280 -19.67 -16.53 19.04
N THR A 281 -19.85 -17.68 19.70
CA THR A 281 -21.18 -18.28 19.80
C THR A 281 -21.92 -17.59 20.93
N LEU A 282 -22.98 -16.85 20.60
CA LEU A 282 -23.81 -16.16 21.58
C LEU A 282 -24.91 -17.09 22.09
N GLU A 283 -25.13 -17.09 23.39
CA GLU A 283 -26.27 -17.76 24.02
C GLU A 283 -27.60 -17.07 23.67
N ALA A 284 -28.73 -17.73 23.90
CA ALA A 284 -30.05 -17.21 23.54
C ALA A 284 -30.42 -15.89 24.25
N ASN A 285 -29.84 -15.64 25.43
CA ASN A 285 -30.01 -14.41 26.21
C ASN A 285 -28.87 -13.40 25.97
N GLU A 286 -27.90 -13.71 25.11
CA GLU A 286 -26.80 -12.83 24.79
C GLU A 286 -27.10 -12.02 23.52
N THR A 287 -26.66 -10.76 23.52
CA THR A 287 -26.78 -9.88 22.38
C THR A 287 -25.58 -8.97 22.34
N ARG A 288 -25.01 -8.79 21.16
CA ARG A 288 -24.04 -7.74 20.88
C ARG A 288 -24.66 -6.68 20.00
N GLU A 289 -24.73 -5.47 20.54
CA GLU A 289 -25.19 -4.27 19.86
C GLU A 289 -24.38 -3.07 20.36
N PHE A 290 -23.88 -2.24 19.45
CA PHE A 290 -23.09 -1.07 19.79
C PHE A 290 -23.26 0.06 18.77
N ASP A 291 -23.06 1.29 19.23
CA ASP A 291 -22.98 2.47 18.38
C ASP A 291 -21.54 2.65 17.90
N ILE A 292 -21.37 3.09 16.67
CA ILE A 292 -20.08 3.45 16.06
C ILE A 292 -20.05 4.98 15.94
N ILE A 293 -19.17 5.62 16.68
CA ILE A 293 -19.15 7.07 16.83
C ILE A 293 -17.76 7.59 16.44
N PHE A 294 -17.73 8.58 15.57
CA PHE A 294 -16.51 9.28 15.15
C PHE A 294 -16.75 10.79 15.19
N GLY A 295 -16.35 11.40 16.31
CA GLY A 295 -16.65 12.81 16.61
C GLY A 295 -18.14 13.12 16.43
N GLU A 296 -18.43 14.31 15.90
CA GLU A 296 -19.77 14.70 15.46
C GLU A 296 -20.05 14.32 13.99
N ASN A 297 -19.04 13.81 13.27
CA ASN A 297 -19.04 13.71 11.81
C ASN A 297 -19.59 12.38 11.28
N PHE A 298 -19.59 11.32 12.08
CA PHE A 298 -20.14 10.02 11.68
C PHE A 298 -20.68 9.27 12.89
N ASN A 299 -21.94 8.83 12.81
CA ASN A 299 -22.60 8.03 13.84
C ASN A 299 -23.45 6.93 13.18
N HIS A 300 -23.16 5.68 13.49
CA HIS A 300 -23.98 4.53 13.12
C HIS A 300 -24.48 3.86 14.41
N SER A 301 -25.75 4.06 14.72
CA SER A 301 -26.34 3.55 15.96
C SER A 301 -26.85 2.10 15.83
N GLY A 302 -26.83 1.36 16.94
CA GLY A 302 -27.43 0.03 17.06
C GLY A 302 -26.86 -1.03 16.11
N PHE A 303 -25.56 -0.96 15.79
CA PHE A 303 -24.91 -1.90 14.89
C PHE A 303 -24.80 -3.28 15.54
N ARG A 304 -25.12 -4.33 14.77
CA ARG A 304 -25.08 -5.73 15.19
C ARG A 304 -24.29 -6.56 14.16
N PRO A 305 -23.06 -7.00 14.48
CA PRO A 305 -22.30 -7.86 13.58
C PRO A 305 -23.03 -9.16 13.28
N LEU A 306 -22.91 -9.65 12.04
CA LEU A 306 -23.53 -10.91 11.62
C LEU A 306 -22.67 -12.11 12.04
N LYS A 307 -23.31 -13.19 12.49
CA LYS A 307 -22.63 -14.42 12.92
C LYS A 307 -21.85 -15.04 11.76
N LEU A 308 -20.53 -15.16 11.92
CA LEU A 308 -19.61 -15.75 10.94
C LEU A 308 -19.79 -15.19 9.52
N GLN A 309 -20.16 -13.91 9.41
CA GLN A 309 -20.36 -13.24 8.14
C GLN A 309 -19.79 -11.83 8.23
N LEU A 310 -19.00 -11.47 7.22
CA LEU A 310 -18.42 -10.15 7.08
C LEU A 310 -19.50 -9.09 6.89
N SER A 311 -19.33 -8.00 7.62
CA SER A 311 -20.05 -6.75 7.47
C SER A 311 -19.03 -5.61 7.55
N THR A 312 -19.04 -4.72 6.56
CA THR A 312 -18.12 -3.59 6.48
C THR A 312 -18.90 -2.30 6.68
N VAL A 313 -18.54 -1.51 7.69
CA VAL A 313 -19.07 -0.16 7.92
C VAL A 313 -17.98 0.83 7.54
N TYR A 314 -18.30 1.82 6.71
CA TYR A 314 -17.32 2.76 6.19
C TYR A 314 -17.93 4.15 6.00
N THR A 315 -17.08 5.14 5.78
CA THR A 315 -17.50 6.51 5.45
C THR A 315 -17.72 6.67 3.94
N ASP A 316 -18.92 7.01 3.49
CA ASP A 316 -19.19 7.27 2.07
C ASP A 316 -18.52 8.56 1.54
N ALA A 317 -18.23 9.51 2.44
CA ALA A 317 -17.61 10.79 2.15
C ALA A 317 -16.43 11.02 3.12
N PRO A 318 -15.42 11.85 2.75
CA PRO A 318 -14.26 12.05 3.60
C PRO A 318 -14.65 12.87 4.83
N VAL A 319 -14.35 12.37 6.02
CA VAL A 319 -14.69 13.01 7.30
C VAL A 319 -13.49 13.76 7.87
N GLN A 320 -13.75 14.86 8.57
CA GLN A 320 -12.71 15.60 9.29
C GLN A 320 -12.48 14.99 10.68
N CYS A 321 -11.23 15.03 11.12
CA CYS A 321 -10.88 14.70 12.50
C CYS A 321 -10.93 15.95 13.38
N ASP A 322 -11.04 15.76 14.69
CA ASP A 322 -11.01 16.87 15.64
C ASP A 322 -9.59 17.44 15.78
N SER A 323 -9.44 18.57 16.46
CA SER A 323 -8.13 19.21 16.66
C SER A 323 -7.10 18.32 17.37
N GLY A 324 -7.57 17.33 18.13
CA GLY A 324 -6.73 16.34 18.83
C GLY A 324 -6.34 15.12 17.98
N GLY A 325 -6.82 15.02 16.74
CA GLY A 325 -6.70 13.83 15.90
C GLY A 325 -8.03 13.10 15.72
N CYS A 326 -7.96 11.93 15.09
CA CYS A 326 -9.12 11.10 14.81
C CYS A 326 -9.38 10.17 16.01
N SER A 327 -10.64 10.08 16.46
CA SER A 327 -11.05 9.21 17.55
C SER A 327 -12.33 8.46 17.18
N LEU A 328 -12.19 7.17 16.92
CA LEU A 328 -13.29 6.25 16.67
C LEU A 328 -13.63 5.50 17.94
N GLN A 329 -14.92 5.43 18.25
CA GLN A 329 -15.45 4.80 19.45
C GLN A 329 -16.51 3.77 19.07
N LEU A 330 -16.40 2.56 19.62
CA LEU A 330 -17.47 1.58 19.61
C LEU A 330 -18.07 1.54 21.01
N VAL A 331 -19.35 1.89 21.15
CA VAL A 331 -20.00 2.07 22.45
C VAL A 331 -21.15 1.09 22.60
N ARG A 332 -21.08 0.22 23.60
CA ARG A 332 -22.14 -0.76 23.89
C ARG A 332 -23.48 -0.06 24.15
N THR A 333 -24.56 -0.52 23.50
CA THR A 333 -25.91 0.00 23.77
C THR A 333 -26.52 -0.63 25.03
N SER A 334 -27.59 -0.02 25.55
CA SER A 334 -28.35 -0.57 26.69
C SER A 334 -29.06 -1.89 26.39
N LYS A 335 -29.24 -2.25 25.12
CA LYS A 335 -29.84 -3.54 24.69
C LYS A 335 -28.83 -4.67 24.61
N SER A 336 -27.54 -4.35 24.61
CA SER A 336 -26.46 -5.33 24.48
C SER A 336 -26.12 -5.94 25.83
N THR A 337 -25.85 -7.24 25.86
CA THR A 337 -25.28 -7.95 27.01
C THR A 337 -23.76 -8.08 26.91
N LEU A 338 -23.19 -7.86 25.72
CA LEU A 338 -21.76 -8.01 25.42
C LEU A 338 -21.11 -6.67 25.01
N PRO A 339 -19.82 -6.48 25.25
CA PRO A 339 -19.07 -5.31 24.76
C PRO A 339 -18.99 -5.28 23.22
N PRO A 340 -18.57 -4.17 22.59
CA PRO A 340 -18.29 -4.16 21.15
C PRO A 340 -17.16 -5.12 20.77
N LEU A 341 -17.07 -5.50 19.50
CA LEU A 341 -15.92 -6.21 18.94
C LEU A 341 -15.59 -5.66 17.55
N ILE A 342 -14.34 -5.79 17.12
CA ILE A 342 -13.91 -5.44 15.75
C ILE A 342 -12.82 -6.42 15.29
N ASN A 343 -12.91 -6.89 14.04
CA ASN A 343 -11.99 -7.87 13.48
C ASN A 343 -10.83 -7.21 12.75
N ALA A 344 -11.13 -6.17 11.96
CA ALA A 344 -10.12 -5.42 11.23
C ALA A 344 -10.56 -3.97 10.94
N ILE A 345 -9.59 -3.13 10.65
CA ILE A 345 -9.80 -1.72 10.31
C ILE A 345 -8.79 -1.25 9.26
N GLU A 346 -9.26 -0.42 8.35
CA GLU A 346 -8.42 0.37 7.44
C GLU A 346 -8.74 1.85 7.63
N ALA A 347 -7.71 2.70 7.60
CA ALA A 347 -7.88 4.13 7.54
C ALA A 347 -6.95 4.75 6.49
N TYR A 348 -7.49 5.71 5.77
CA TYR A 348 -6.80 6.42 4.71
C TYR A 348 -6.95 7.92 4.89
N THR A 349 -5.90 8.67 4.57
CA THR A 349 -5.94 10.12 4.49
C THR A 349 -6.05 10.55 3.04
N VAL A 350 -6.94 11.52 2.77
CA VAL A 350 -7.08 12.12 1.45
C VAL A 350 -5.84 12.93 1.11
N MET A 351 -5.28 12.67 -0.05
CA MET A 351 -4.11 13.35 -0.60
C MET A 351 -4.45 13.94 -1.97
N GLU A 352 -4.49 15.27 -2.03
CA GLU A 352 -4.75 15.97 -3.29
C GLU A 352 -3.47 16.11 -4.11
N PHE A 353 -3.55 15.68 -5.37
CA PHE A 353 -2.56 15.99 -6.40
C PHE A 353 -3.16 17.05 -7.31
N SER A 354 -2.53 18.22 -7.30
CA SER A 354 -3.12 19.43 -7.88
C SER A 354 -2.41 19.88 -9.16
N GLN A 355 -1.21 19.36 -9.41
CA GLN A 355 -0.46 19.73 -10.60
C GLN A 355 -0.95 18.90 -11.80
N LEU A 356 -1.24 19.61 -12.89
CA LEU A 356 -1.42 18.98 -14.19
C LEU A 356 -0.05 18.74 -14.81
N GLU A 357 0.18 17.52 -15.29
CA GLU A 357 1.36 17.17 -16.07
C GLU A 357 1.53 18.07 -17.30
N THR A 358 2.76 18.14 -17.82
CA THR A 358 3.08 18.81 -19.08
C THR A 358 2.18 18.28 -20.20
N SER A 359 1.79 19.16 -21.12
CA SER A 359 0.94 18.79 -22.25
C SER A 359 1.44 17.53 -22.97
N LEU A 360 0.55 16.52 -23.07
CA LEU A 360 0.88 15.21 -23.63
C LEU A 360 1.47 15.28 -25.05
N SER A 361 1.03 16.26 -25.87
CA SER A 361 1.60 16.47 -27.21
C SER A 361 3.07 16.90 -27.14
N ASP A 362 3.40 17.78 -26.21
CA ASP A 362 4.76 18.30 -26.03
C ASP A 362 5.67 17.23 -25.42
N VAL A 363 5.16 16.48 -24.43
CA VAL A 363 5.85 15.29 -23.86
C VAL A 363 6.16 14.27 -24.95
N SER A 364 5.18 13.96 -25.81
CA SER A 364 5.36 13.02 -26.91
C SER A 364 6.41 13.52 -27.91
N ALA A 365 6.34 14.80 -28.29
CA ALA A 365 7.31 15.40 -29.20
C ALA A 365 8.74 15.36 -28.63
N ILE A 366 8.94 15.74 -27.37
CA ILE A 366 10.28 15.76 -26.78
C ILE A 366 10.83 14.36 -26.51
N LYS A 367 9.99 13.39 -26.13
CA LYS A 367 10.39 11.98 -26.01
C LYS A 367 10.79 11.41 -27.38
N ASN A 368 10.10 11.77 -28.46
CA ASN A 368 10.49 11.39 -29.82
C ASN A 368 11.83 11.99 -30.25
N ILE A 369 12.08 13.27 -29.92
CA ILE A 369 13.38 13.91 -30.17
C ILE A 369 14.48 13.18 -29.36
N LYS A 370 14.25 12.93 -28.06
CA LYS A 370 15.19 12.19 -27.20
C LYS A 370 15.55 10.84 -27.81
N ALA A 371 14.56 10.07 -28.29
CA ALA A 371 14.77 8.76 -28.90
C ALA A 371 15.50 8.87 -30.26
N THR A 372 15.07 9.77 -31.14
CA THR A 372 15.63 9.95 -32.49
C THR A 372 17.11 10.31 -32.47
N TYR A 373 17.50 11.19 -31.55
CA TYR A 373 18.88 11.66 -31.40
C TYR A 373 19.67 10.91 -30.32
N GLN A 374 19.10 9.85 -29.73
CA GLN A 374 19.71 9.04 -28.68
C GLN A 374 20.27 9.88 -27.51
N LEU A 375 19.53 10.93 -27.13
CA LEU A 375 19.95 11.85 -26.08
C LEU A 375 19.86 11.17 -24.71
N SER A 376 21.00 11.08 -24.02
CA SER A 376 21.08 10.58 -22.64
C SER A 376 21.47 11.70 -21.69
N LYS A 377 20.48 12.48 -21.24
CA LYS A 377 20.64 13.47 -20.17
C LYS A 377 19.98 12.94 -18.89
N ILE A 378 20.71 12.98 -17.78
CA ILE A 378 20.22 12.49 -16.47
C ILE A 378 19.01 13.30 -15.99
N SER A 379 18.99 14.61 -16.26
CA SER A 379 17.88 15.49 -15.93
C SER A 379 16.60 15.22 -16.74
N TRP A 380 16.69 14.48 -17.85
CA TRP A 380 15.57 14.21 -18.75
C TRP A 380 14.81 12.94 -18.36
N GLN A 381 14.31 12.91 -17.13
CA GLN A 381 13.51 11.84 -16.53
C GLN A 381 12.26 12.44 -15.88
N GLY A 382 11.14 11.70 -15.85
CA GLY A 382 9.86 12.20 -15.34
C GLY A 382 9.24 13.29 -16.22
N ASP A 383 8.35 14.09 -15.65
CA ASP A 383 7.69 15.19 -16.36
C ASP A 383 8.69 16.27 -16.84
N PRO A 384 8.63 16.73 -18.12
CA PRO A 384 9.59 17.67 -18.67
C PRO A 384 9.62 19.06 -18.02
N CYS A 385 8.50 19.56 -17.50
CA CYS A 385 8.40 20.92 -16.97
C CYS A 385 8.17 20.98 -15.46
N LEU A 386 7.63 19.93 -14.85
CA LEU A 386 7.16 19.94 -13.47
C LEU A 386 7.82 18.87 -12.58
N PRO A 387 7.97 19.15 -11.27
CA PRO A 387 7.86 20.50 -10.68
C PRO A 387 8.94 21.42 -11.26
N GLN A 388 8.70 22.74 -11.26
CA GLN A 388 9.51 23.70 -12.04
C GLN A 388 11.01 23.66 -11.73
N ASP A 389 11.38 23.37 -10.48
CA ASP A 389 12.77 23.26 -10.02
C ASP A 389 13.44 21.91 -10.36
N LEU A 390 12.68 20.98 -10.94
CA LEU A 390 13.11 19.68 -11.45
C LEU A 390 12.89 19.53 -12.97
N GLY A 391 12.44 20.59 -13.65
CA GLY A 391 12.26 20.58 -15.10
C GLY A 391 13.54 20.16 -15.85
N TRP A 392 13.35 19.56 -17.02
CA TRP A 392 14.46 19.05 -17.83
C TRP A 392 15.41 20.17 -18.24
N GLU A 393 16.71 19.95 -18.07
CA GLU A 393 17.71 20.98 -18.38
C GLU A 393 17.69 21.35 -19.85
N ASN A 394 17.82 22.66 -20.12
CA ASN A 394 17.77 23.30 -21.44
C ASN A 394 16.39 23.30 -22.10
N LEU A 395 15.33 22.79 -21.45
CA LEU A 395 13.97 23.07 -21.90
C LEU A 395 13.48 24.40 -21.32
N ARG A 396 12.74 25.14 -22.13
CA ARG A 396 11.93 26.26 -21.65
C ARG A 396 10.47 25.86 -21.70
N CYS A 397 9.80 26.04 -20.57
CA CYS A 397 8.36 25.82 -20.44
C CYS A 397 7.64 27.11 -20.07
N THR A 398 6.37 27.19 -20.47
CA THR A 398 5.44 28.25 -20.06
C THR A 398 4.39 27.70 -19.11
N TYR A 399 4.02 28.52 -18.13
CA TYR A 399 3.10 28.16 -17.05
C TYR A 399 2.00 29.22 -16.99
N ALA A 400 0.78 28.87 -17.41
CA ALA A 400 -0.34 29.80 -17.39
C ALA A 400 -1.00 29.87 -16.01
N ASN A 401 -1.49 28.73 -15.53
CA ASN A 401 -2.07 28.54 -14.19
C ASN A 401 -2.07 27.04 -13.84
N VAL A 402 -2.44 26.70 -12.60
CA VAL A 402 -2.48 25.30 -12.12
C VAL A 402 -3.49 24.40 -12.87
N SER A 403 -4.49 25.00 -13.50
CA SER A 403 -5.53 24.29 -14.26
C SER A 403 -5.21 24.15 -15.76
N THR A 404 -4.04 24.61 -16.20
CA THR A 404 -3.59 24.54 -17.59
C THR A 404 -2.27 23.79 -17.66
N PRO A 405 -2.19 22.67 -18.40
CA PRO A 405 -0.95 21.92 -18.59
C PRO A 405 0.20 22.83 -19.08
N PRO A 406 1.39 22.76 -18.48
CA PRO A 406 2.58 23.44 -18.98
C PRO A 406 2.87 23.09 -20.44
N ARG A 407 3.43 24.05 -21.18
CA ARG A 407 3.82 23.88 -22.59
C ARG A 407 5.32 24.05 -22.76
N ILE A 408 5.95 23.18 -23.56
CA ILE A 408 7.36 23.31 -23.96
C ILE A 408 7.44 24.31 -25.11
N THR A 409 8.21 25.38 -24.94
CA THR A 409 8.35 26.44 -25.95
C THR A 409 9.67 26.42 -26.71
N SER A 410 10.72 25.81 -26.15
CA SER A 410 12.01 25.64 -26.83
C SER A 410 12.86 24.54 -26.19
N LEU A 411 13.82 24.04 -26.97
CA LEU A 411 14.90 23.11 -26.59
C LEU A 411 16.27 23.76 -26.87
#